data_AF-A0A0V0XEG7-F1
#
_entry.id   AF-A0A0V0XEG7-F1
#
_cell.length_a   1.000
_cell.length_b   1.000
_cell.length_c   1.000
_cell.angle_alpha   90.00
_cell.angle_beta   90.00
_cell.angle_gamma   90.00
#
_symmetry.space_group_name_H-M   'P 1'
#
loop_
_entity.id
_entity.type
_entity.pdbx_description
1 polymer ?
#
loop_
_entity_poly.entity_id
_entity_poly.type
_entity_poly.pdbx_seq_one_letter_code
_entity_poly.pdbx_strand_id
1 'polypeptide(L)'
;MGPVRCPVSPVPTVRDLAVNCMSQLTLSGTNFTPALKVWFAEVEAETIFHNSEVLICTIPDINEFQLTASLWEKHVVPLSLVRFDGVIYHTGVTFTYTRKKDEKTTKNELNAAANFLIQAENKCDTARL
;
A
#
# COMPACT_ATOMS: atom_id res chain seq x y z
N MET A 1 10.70 17.53 5.77
CA MET A 1 9.52 18.34 5.44
C MET A 1 9.17 19.19 6.64
N GLY A 2 9.10 20.51 6.49
CA GLY A 2 8.82 21.46 7.58
C GLY A 2 7.33 21.85 7.64
N PRO A 3 6.98 22.97 8.30
CA PRO A 3 5.60 23.45 8.36
C PRO A 3 4.97 23.67 6.98
N VAL A 4 3.69 23.32 6.83
CA VAL A 4 2.92 23.51 5.59
C VAL A 4 2.02 24.74 5.66
N ARG A 5 1.75 25.37 4.51
CA ARG A 5 0.94 26.60 4.42
C ARG A 5 -0.56 26.31 4.34
N CYS A 6 -0.94 25.14 3.84
CA CYS A 6 -2.33 24.73 3.71
C CYS A 6 -2.77 23.95 4.96
N PRO A 7 -4.04 24.07 5.38
CA PRO A 7 -4.55 23.26 6.48
C PRO A 7 -4.37 21.76 6.17
N VAL A 8 -4.10 20.97 7.21
CA VAL A 8 -3.96 19.51 7.10
C VAL A 8 -5.30 18.79 7.00
N SER A 9 -6.41 19.51 7.21
CA SER A 9 -7.78 19.03 7.04
C SER A 9 -8.29 19.26 5.61
N PRO A 10 -9.23 18.42 5.12
CA PRO A 10 -9.80 17.25 5.79
C PRO A 10 -8.83 16.06 5.83
N VAL A 11 -8.89 15.28 6.91
CA VAL A 11 -8.03 14.08 7.06
C VAL A 11 -8.65 12.94 6.24
N PRO A 12 -7.90 12.34 5.29
CA PRO A 12 -8.38 11.18 4.56
C PRO A 12 -8.43 9.95 5.47
N THR A 13 -9.48 9.15 5.33
CA THR A 13 -9.62 7.88 6.06
C THR A 13 -9.74 6.74 5.08
N VAL A 14 -9.10 5.61 5.38
CA VAL A 14 -9.23 4.37 4.61
C VAL A 14 -10.13 3.44 5.40
N ARG A 15 -11.15 2.89 4.74
CA ARG A 15 -12.14 1.98 5.33
C ARG A 15 -11.96 0.56 4.83
N ASP A 16 -11.72 0.40 3.54
CA ASP A 16 -11.66 -0.92 2.91
C ASP A 16 -10.62 -0.98 1.79
N LEU A 17 -10.20 -2.20 1.48
CA LEU A 17 -9.14 -2.49 0.53
C LEU A 17 -9.56 -3.66 -0.35
N ALA A 18 -9.47 -3.48 -1.66
CA ALA A 18 -9.72 -4.54 -2.61
C ALA A 18 -8.50 -4.71 -3.52
N VAL A 19 -7.99 -5.94 -3.59
CA VAL A 19 -6.89 -6.30 -4.48
C VAL A 19 -7.48 -6.80 -5.79
N ASN A 20 -7.15 -6.15 -6.89
CA ASN A 20 -7.56 -6.55 -8.22
C ASN A 20 -6.55 -7.55 -8.82
N CYS A 21 -7.02 -8.40 -9.74
CA CYS A 21 -6.19 -9.43 -10.39
C CYS A 21 -4.99 -8.89 -11.19
N MET A 22 -4.93 -7.58 -11.46
CA MET A 22 -3.85 -6.92 -12.21
C MET A 22 -2.78 -6.30 -11.29
N SER A 23 -2.60 -6.81 -10.07
CA SER A 23 -1.68 -6.24 -9.08
C SER A 23 -1.95 -4.77 -8.77
N GLN A 24 -3.22 -4.38 -8.81
CA GLN A 24 -3.69 -3.06 -8.41
C GLN A 24 -4.44 -3.17 -7.08
N LEU A 25 -4.23 -2.19 -6.21
CA LEU A 25 -4.92 -2.06 -4.93
C LEU A 25 -5.90 -0.89 -5.01
N THR A 26 -7.18 -1.19 -4.82
CA THR A 26 -8.23 -0.20 -4.64
C THR A 26 -8.38 0.09 -3.16
N LEU A 27 -8.28 1.37 -2.77
CA LEU A 27 -8.55 1.87 -1.44
C LEU A 27 -9.90 2.59 -1.44
N SER A 28 -10.79 2.16 -0.56
CA SER A 28 -12.11 2.77 -0.35
C SER A 28 -12.12 3.52 0.98
N GLY A 29 -12.63 4.74 1.00
CA GLY A 29 -12.48 5.64 2.14
C GLY A 29 -13.26 6.94 1.99
N THR A 30 -12.75 8.01 2.60
CA THR A 30 -13.34 9.35 2.52
C THR A 30 -12.27 10.44 2.45
N ASN A 31 -12.65 11.61 1.94
CA ASN A 31 -11.80 12.80 1.81
C ASN A 31 -10.55 12.58 0.96
N PHE A 32 -10.62 11.69 -0.03
CA PHE A 32 -9.53 11.55 -0.99
C PHE A 32 -9.49 12.75 -1.93
N THR A 33 -8.28 13.10 -2.35
CA THR A 33 -8.03 14.19 -3.29
C THR A 33 -6.99 13.72 -4.30
N PRO A 34 -6.96 14.30 -5.52
CA PRO A 34 -5.97 13.96 -6.54
C PRO A 34 -4.53 14.32 -6.13
N ALA A 35 -4.37 15.08 -5.04
CA ALA A 35 -3.07 15.49 -4.54
C ALA A 35 -2.47 14.51 -3.51
N LEU A 36 -3.18 13.41 -3.21
CA LEU A 36 -2.71 12.31 -2.37
C LEU A 36 -2.09 11.21 -3.23
N LYS A 37 -0.99 10.64 -2.73
CA LYS A 37 -0.36 9.44 -3.26
C LYS A 37 -0.34 8.36 -2.19
N VAL A 38 -0.51 7.11 -2.60
CA VAL A 38 -0.39 5.95 -1.72
C VAL A 38 1.08 5.57 -1.62
N TRP A 39 1.54 5.38 -0.39
CA TRP A 39 2.89 4.94 -0.08
C TRP A 39 2.83 3.61 0.67
N PHE A 40 3.65 2.67 0.22
CA PHE A 40 3.91 1.41 0.90
C PHE A 40 5.21 1.62 1.68
N ALA A 41 5.13 1.83 3.00
CA ALA A 41 6.27 2.26 3.80
C ALA A 41 7.02 3.45 3.17
N GLU A 42 8.21 3.22 2.61
CA GLU A 42 9.08 4.23 1.99
C GLU A 42 8.97 4.28 0.46
N VAL A 43 8.17 3.40 -0.15
CA VAL A 43 8.01 3.28 -1.60
C VAL A 43 6.71 3.98 -2.04
N GLU A 44 6.84 4.97 -2.91
CA GLU A 44 5.71 5.64 -3.54
C GLU A 44 5.08 4.75 -4.63
N ALA A 45 3.76 4.56 -4.57
CA ALA A 45 3.03 3.84 -5.61
C ALA A 45 2.39 4.79 -6.62
N GLU A 46 2.34 4.36 -7.89
CA GLU A 46 1.58 5.06 -8.92
C GLU A 46 0.10 5.04 -8.54
N THR A 47 -0.45 6.23 -8.25
CA THR A 47 -1.78 6.40 -7.69
C THR A 47 -2.69 7.14 -8.66
N ILE A 48 -3.86 6.56 -8.92
CA ILE A 48 -4.95 7.09 -9.72
C ILE A 48 -6.07 7.51 -8.79
N PHE A 49 -6.45 8.78 -8.88
CA PHE A 49 -7.63 9.30 -8.21
C PHE A 49 -8.88 9.04 -9.05
N HIS A 50 -9.81 8.25 -8.51
CA HIS A 50 -11.09 7.98 -9.15
C HIS A 50 -12.15 8.97 -8.67
N ASN A 51 -12.34 9.06 -7.34
CA ASN A 51 -13.24 10.03 -6.70
C ASN A 51 -12.84 10.26 -5.23
N SER A 52 -13.59 11.08 -4.51
CA SER A 52 -13.33 11.42 -3.09
C SER A 52 -13.43 10.24 -2.11
N GLU A 53 -13.86 9.07 -2.57
CA GLU A 53 -14.01 7.85 -1.79
C GLU A 53 -13.14 6.69 -2.31
N VAL A 54 -12.56 6.80 -3.50
CA VAL A 54 -11.82 5.72 -4.16
C VAL A 54 -10.48 6.21 -4.71
N LEU A 55 -9.41 5.58 -4.25
CA LEU A 55 -8.07 5.66 -4.82
C LEU A 55 -7.68 4.29 -5.37
N ILE A 56 -6.98 4.25 -6.49
CA ILE A 56 -6.45 3.02 -7.07
C ILE A 56 -4.94 3.20 -7.17
N CYS A 57 -4.15 2.21 -6.75
CA CYS A 57 -2.70 2.29 -6.89
C CYS A 57 -2.10 0.99 -7.40
N THR A 58 -0.93 1.08 -8.03
CA THR A 58 -0.13 -0.09 -8.40
C THR A 58 0.54 -0.65 -7.15
N ILE A 59 0.63 -1.96 -7.05
CA ILE A 59 1.35 -2.61 -5.96
C ILE A 59 2.84 -2.69 -6.37
N PRO A 60 3.76 -2.02 -5.65
CA PRO A 60 5.18 -2.06 -5.98
C PRO A 60 5.77 -3.46 -5.81
N ASP A 61 6.88 -3.74 -6.50
CA ASP A 61 7.57 -5.02 -6.35
C ASP A 61 8.23 -5.09 -4.95
N ILE A 62 8.24 -6.28 -4.36
CA ILE A 62 8.91 -6.52 -3.08
C ILE A 62 10.41 -6.16 -3.12
N ASN A 63 11.03 -6.22 -4.30
CA ASN A 63 12.44 -5.88 -4.48
C ASN A 63 12.74 -4.38 -4.32
N GLU A 64 11.73 -3.50 -4.40
CA GLU A 64 11.90 -2.05 -4.22
C GLU A 64 12.13 -1.67 -2.76
N PHE A 65 11.61 -2.49 -1.84
CA PHE A 65 11.91 -2.41 -0.43
C PHE A 65 13.31 -3.01 -0.28
N GLN A 66 14.31 -2.19 0.04
CA GLN A 66 15.72 -2.59 0.22
C GLN A 66 15.91 -3.55 1.41
N LEU A 67 15.28 -4.71 1.35
CA LEU A 67 15.18 -5.72 2.38
C LEU A 67 16.54 -6.39 2.51
N THR A 68 17.31 -5.91 3.48
CA THR A 68 18.73 -6.29 3.65
C THR A 68 18.91 -7.71 4.21
N ALA A 69 17.86 -8.41 4.65
CA ALA A 69 18.03 -9.74 5.22
C ALA A 69 16.78 -10.62 5.15
N SER A 70 17.00 -11.86 4.69
CA SER A 70 16.21 -13.08 4.88
C SER A 70 15.04 -13.35 3.93
N LEU A 71 14.87 -14.64 3.63
CA LEU A 71 13.76 -15.25 2.89
C LEU A 71 12.51 -15.30 3.78
N TRP A 72 11.85 -14.17 4.06
CA TRP A 72 10.65 -14.21 4.90
C TRP A 72 9.48 -14.80 4.11
N GLU A 73 8.72 -15.67 4.77
CA GLU A 73 7.48 -16.25 4.21
C GLU A 73 6.40 -15.16 4.05
N LYS A 74 6.47 -14.10 4.88
CA LYS A 74 5.58 -12.94 4.86
C LYS A 74 6.33 -11.64 5.17
N HIS A 75 6.06 -10.59 4.41
CA HIS A 75 6.53 -9.23 4.63
C HIS A 75 5.35 -8.27 4.76
N VAL A 76 5.26 -7.53 5.86
CA VAL A 76 4.15 -6.61 6.17
C VAL A 76 4.65 -5.18 6.07
N VAL A 77 3.98 -4.34 5.29
CA VAL A 77 4.30 -2.92 5.12
C VAL A 77 3.09 -2.05 5.48
N PRO A 78 3.27 -0.92 6.20
CA PRO A 78 2.19 0.02 6.47
C PRO A 78 1.83 0.81 5.21
N LEU A 79 0.55 1.10 5.04
CA LEU A 79 0.07 2.02 4.02
C LEU A 79 -0.07 3.44 4.58
N SER A 80 0.41 4.42 3.83
CA SER A 80 0.27 5.83 4.17
C SER A 80 -0.21 6.63 2.96
N LEU A 81 -0.97 7.70 3.22
CA LEU A 81 -1.36 8.65 2.19
C LEU A 81 -0.49 9.90 2.34
N VAL A 82 0.27 10.22 1.31
CA VAL A 82 1.19 11.36 1.31
C VAL A 82 0.64 12.42 0.38
N ARG A 83 0.46 13.63 0.91
CA ARG A 83 0.03 14.79 0.15
C ARG A 83 1.23 15.44 -0.55
N PHE A 84 0.99 16.11 -1.67
CA PHE A 84 2.01 16.80 -2.48
C PHE A 84 2.93 17.76 -1.70
N ASP A 85 2.49 18.29 -0.57
CA ASP A 85 3.24 19.21 0.29
C ASP A 85 4.01 18.50 1.43
N GLY A 86 4.02 17.17 1.43
CA GLY A 86 4.79 16.34 2.37
C GLY A 86 4.04 15.98 3.65
N VAL A 87 2.74 16.27 3.75
CA VAL A 87 1.91 15.79 4.87
C VAL A 87 1.67 14.29 4.71
N ILE A 88 1.92 13.53 5.77
CA ILE A 88 1.74 12.08 5.80
C ILE A 88 0.53 11.76 6.69
N TYR A 89 -0.47 11.11 6.11
CA TYR A 89 -1.62 10.58 6.82
C TYR A 89 -1.46 9.07 7.00
N HIS A 90 -1.28 8.64 8.25
CA HIS A 90 -1.19 7.23 8.57
C HIS A 90 -2.58 6.59 8.51
N THR A 91 -2.73 5.51 7.75
CA THR A 91 -4.04 4.89 7.52
C THR A 91 -4.38 3.84 8.59
N GLY A 92 -3.39 3.36 9.35
CA GLY A 92 -3.55 2.25 10.30
C GLY A 92 -3.72 0.88 9.62
N VAL A 93 -3.56 0.85 8.30
CA VAL A 93 -3.72 -0.32 7.46
C VAL A 93 -2.36 -0.86 7.05
N THR A 94 -2.24 -2.18 6.98
CA THR A 94 -1.02 -2.85 6.53
C THR A 94 -1.30 -3.76 5.35
N PHE A 95 -0.32 -3.83 4.46
CA PHE A 95 -0.32 -4.68 3.29
C PHE A 95 0.72 -5.79 3.48
N THR A 96 0.34 -7.03 3.18
CA THR A 96 1.21 -8.21 3.37
C THR A 96 1.55 -8.85 2.04
N TYR A 97 2.84 -8.93 1.76
CA TYR A 97 3.42 -9.75 0.71
C TYR A 97 3.68 -11.14 1.27
N THR A 98 3.02 -12.17 0.73
CA THR A 98 3.28 -13.58 1.11
C THR A 98 3.84 -14.34 -0.07
N ARG A 99 4.98 -15.02 0.10
CA ARG A 99 5.57 -15.80 -1.00
C ARG A 99 4.77 -17.08 -1.18
N LYS A 100 4.29 -17.34 -2.41
CA LYS A 100 3.76 -18.66 -2.81
C LYS A 100 4.91 -19.67 -2.68
N LYS A 101 4.68 -20.73 -1.92
CA LYS A 101 5.60 -21.88 -1.90
C LYS A 101 5.60 -22.49 -3.30
N ASP A 102 6.77 -22.45 -3.95
CA ASP A 102 7.00 -23.09 -5.23
C ASP A 102 6.80 -24.61 -5.06
N GLU A 103 5.64 -25.16 -5.46
CA GLU A 103 5.50 -26.60 -5.64
C GLU A 103 6.24 -26.98 -6.93
N LYS A 104 7.49 -27.43 -6.75
CA LYS A 104 8.41 -28.07 -7.71
C LYS A 104 8.01 -27.98 -9.18
N THR A 105 8.67 -27.12 -9.97
CA THR A 105 9.01 -27.48 -11.36
C THR A 105 10.34 -26.83 -11.78
N THR A 106 11.18 -27.70 -12.31
CA THR A 106 12.50 -27.55 -12.93
C THR A 106 12.68 -26.33 -13.84
N LYS A 107 13.81 -25.63 -13.65
CA LYS A 107 14.61 -24.88 -14.65
C LYS A 107 13.82 -24.04 -15.67
N ASN A 108 13.60 -22.77 -15.36
CA ASN A 108 14.19 -21.68 -16.15
C ASN A 108 13.98 -20.37 -15.40
N GLU A 109 15.08 -19.61 -15.31
CA GLU A 109 15.11 -18.23 -14.86
C GLU A 109 14.11 -17.42 -15.68
N LEU A 110 13.26 -16.64 -14.99
CA LEU A 110 12.49 -15.46 -15.40
C LEU A 110 11.16 -15.46 -14.62
N ASN A 111 10.94 -14.39 -13.85
CA ASN A 111 9.69 -14.02 -13.17
C ASN A 111 9.54 -14.43 -11.69
N ALA A 112 10.50 -14.03 -10.85
CA ALA A 112 10.36 -14.06 -9.38
C ALA A 112 9.20 -13.19 -8.84
N ALA A 113 8.68 -12.25 -9.64
CA ALA A 113 7.57 -11.37 -9.28
C ALA A 113 6.18 -12.04 -9.35
N ALA A 114 6.05 -13.22 -9.98
CA ALA A 114 4.75 -13.88 -10.20
C ALA A 114 4.25 -14.74 -9.01
N ASN A 115 5.09 -14.91 -7.98
CA ASN A 115 4.87 -15.88 -6.92
C ASN A 115 4.48 -15.24 -5.58
N PHE A 116 3.77 -14.11 -5.56
CA PHE A 116 3.28 -13.54 -4.29
C PHE A 116 1.75 -13.56 -4.20
N LEU A 117 1.23 -14.05 -3.07
CA LEU A 117 -0.15 -13.84 -2.64
C LEU A 117 -0.18 -12.53 -1.84
N ILE A 118 -1.15 -11.70 -2.18
CA ILE A 118 -1.30 -10.36 -1.64
C ILE A 118 -2.53 -10.34 -0.74
N GLN A 119 -2.35 -9.90 0.51
CA GLN A 119 -3.45 -9.71 1.44
C GLN A 119 -3.31 -8.35 2.14
N ALA A 120 -4.38 -7.57 2.12
CA ALA A 120 -4.46 -6.29 2.82
C ALA A 120 -5.37 -6.45 4.03
N GLU A 121 -4.92 -6.01 5.20
CA GLU A 121 -5.68 -6.13 6.45
C GLU A 121 -5.88 -4.74 7.09
N ASN A 122 -7.14 -4.45 7.42
CA ASN A 122 -7.50 -3.27 8.22
C ASN A 122 -7.26 -3.60 9.69
N LYS A 123 -6.25 -2.98 10.31
CA LYS A 123 -5.94 -3.20 11.73
C LYS A 123 -6.64 -2.22 12.67
N CYS A 124 -7.58 -1.41 12.17
CA CYS A 124 -8.27 -0.41 12.97
C CYS A 124 -9.51 -0.98 13.66
N ASP A 125 -9.27 -1.80 14.69
CA ASP A 125 -10.29 -2.26 15.62
C ASP A 125 -9.75 -2.17 17.06
N THR A 126 -9.39 -0.97 17.52
CA THR A 126 -9.35 -0.63 18.97
C THR A 126 -9.05 0.85 19.20
N ALA A 127 -10.11 1.64 19.40
CA ALA A 127 -10.16 2.72 20.39
C ALA A 127 -11.63 3.18 20.51
N ARG A 128 -12.50 2.28 21.00
CA ARG A 128 -13.72 2.72 21.68
C ARG A 128 -13.31 3.18 23.07
N LEU A 129 -13.34 4.50 23.29
CA LEU A 129 -13.53 5.15 24.58
C LEU A 129 -14.64 6.17 24.41
#